data_AF-A0A973FZU4-F1
#
_entry.id   AF-A0A973FZU4-F1
#
_cell.length_a   1.000
_cell.length_b   1.000
_cell.length_c   1.000
_cell.angle_alpha   90.00
_cell.angle_beta   90.00
_cell.angle_gamma   90.00
#
_symmetry.space_group_name_H-M   'P 1'
#
loop_
_entity.id
_entity.type
_entity.pdbx_description
1 polymer ?
#
loop_
_entity_poly.entity_id
_entity_poly.type
_entity_poly.pdbx_seq_one_letter_code
_entity_poly.pdbx_strand_id
1 'polypeptide(L)'
;MKTTLARVLAFFFLFTSLYGCGYNTMQQNEEAVNRAWGDLESQLQRRADLVPNLVATVKGAANFEKETLTAVVEARAKATSVQLTPEMLSDPEAMNKFRSAQGELSSSLSRLLVAVERYPELKANQNFRDLQNQLEGTENRISVARQRYNSAVETFNFSLRKFPNSVTNSVILKLKSKEYFKADEAAKAVPQVKF
;
A
#
# COMPACT_ATOMS: atom_id res chain seq x y z
N MET A 1 -60.17 -7.91 -7.81
CA MET A 1 -59.21 -8.88 -8.41
C MET A 1 -58.10 -8.19 -9.21
N LYS A 2 -58.41 -7.29 -10.16
CA LYS A 2 -57.38 -6.60 -10.98
C LYS A 2 -56.41 -5.71 -10.15
N THR A 3 -56.91 -5.00 -9.13
CA THR A 3 -56.10 -4.13 -8.26
C THR A 3 -55.21 -4.91 -7.28
N THR A 4 -55.69 -6.04 -6.77
CA THR A 4 -54.89 -6.96 -5.93
C THR A 4 -53.80 -7.64 -6.73
N LEU A 5 -54.09 -8.08 -7.96
CA LEU A 5 -53.09 -8.67 -8.86
C LEU A 5 -52.00 -7.66 -9.26
N ALA A 6 -52.37 -6.40 -9.53
CA ALA A 6 -51.41 -5.34 -9.84
C ALA A 6 -50.47 -5.04 -8.66
N ARG A 7 -50.98 -5.05 -7.41
CA ARG A 7 -50.17 -4.86 -6.20
C ARG A 7 -49.19 -6.01 -5.99
N VAL A 8 -49.61 -7.26 -6.21
CA VAL A 8 -48.76 -8.45 -6.08
C VAL A 8 -47.67 -8.45 -7.16
N LEU A 9 -47.99 -8.10 -8.40
CA LEU A 9 -47.01 -7.97 -9.48
C LEU A 9 -46.00 -6.83 -9.21
N ALA A 10 -46.45 -5.69 -8.69
CA ALA A 10 -45.56 -4.60 -8.28
C ALA A 10 -44.62 -5.03 -7.14
N PHE A 11 -45.13 -5.76 -6.14
CA PHE A 11 -44.31 -6.29 -5.05
C PHE A 11 -43.31 -7.32 -5.53
N PHE A 12 -43.70 -8.20 -6.45
CA PHE A 12 -42.82 -9.21 -7.03
C PHE A 12 -41.72 -8.56 -7.88
N PHE A 13 -42.07 -7.56 -8.70
CA PHE A 13 -41.09 -6.78 -9.47
C PHE A 13 -40.10 -6.04 -8.57
N LEU A 14 -40.60 -5.43 -7.48
CA LEU A 14 -39.79 -4.81 -6.44
C LEU A 14 -38.84 -5.83 -5.78
N PHE A 15 -39.34 -7.01 -5.43
CA PHE A 15 -38.55 -8.08 -4.82
C PHE A 15 -37.47 -8.63 -5.76
N THR A 16 -37.79 -8.81 -7.05
CA THR A 16 -36.80 -9.22 -8.05
C THR A 16 -35.78 -8.13 -8.36
N SER A 17 -36.14 -6.85 -8.23
CA SER A 17 -35.22 -5.72 -8.42
C SER A 17 -34.18 -5.58 -7.29
N LEU A 18 -34.46 -6.12 -6.09
CA LEU A 18 -33.55 -6.10 -4.95
C LEU A 18 -32.34 -7.04 -5.12
N TYR A 19 -32.43 -8.06 -5.97
CA TYR A 19 -31.30 -8.98 -6.27
C TYR A 19 -30.14 -8.28 -7.00
N GLY A 20 -30.34 -7.06 -7.53
CA GLY A 20 -29.32 -6.29 -8.25
C GLY A 20 -28.70 -5.12 -7.48
N CYS A 21 -29.00 -4.96 -6.18
CA CYS A 21 -28.57 -3.80 -5.38
C CYS A 21 -27.09 -3.78 -4.97
N GLY A 22 -26.27 -4.72 -5.44
CA GLY A 22 -24.82 -4.73 -5.25
C GLY A 22 -24.34 -5.00 -3.82
N TYR A 23 -25.21 -5.40 -2.89
CA TYR A 23 -24.87 -5.65 -1.47
C TYR A 23 -23.70 -6.62 -1.29
N ASN A 24 -23.79 -7.80 -1.91
CA ASN A 24 -22.73 -8.81 -1.86
C ASN A 24 -21.48 -8.35 -2.63
N THR A 25 -21.67 -7.70 -3.78
CA THR A 25 -20.55 -7.22 -4.62
C THR A 25 -19.70 -6.17 -3.90
N MET A 26 -20.31 -5.23 -3.17
CA MET A 26 -19.57 -4.22 -2.42
C MET A 26 -18.72 -4.84 -1.30
N GLN A 27 -19.27 -5.81 -0.57
CA GLN A 27 -18.51 -6.54 0.46
C GLN A 27 -17.40 -7.39 -0.14
N GLN A 28 -17.66 -8.08 -1.26
CA GLN A 28 -16.62 -8.82 -1.98
C GLN A 28 -15.49 -7.90 -2.46
N ASN A 29 -15.82 -6.71 -2.93
CA ASN A 29 -14.84 -5.71 -3.34
C ASN A 29 -14.06 -5.15 -2.14
N GLU A 30 -14.70 -4.95 -0.99
CA GLU A 30 -13.99 -4.55 0.24
C GLU A 30 -12.99 -5.62 0.67
N GLU A 31 -13.38 -6.90 0.65
CA GLU A 31 -12.45 -7.98 0.96
C GLU A 31 -11.32 -8.13 -0.06
N ALA A 32 -11.58 -7.78 -1.32
CA ALA A 32 -10.51 -7.68 -2.32
C ALA A 32 -9.49 -6.58 -1.98
N VAL A 33 -9.95 -5.43 -1.46
CA VAL A 33 -9.07 -4.37 -0.96
C VAL A 33 -8.28 -4.85 0.25
N ASN A 34 -8.94 -5.47 1.24
CA ASN A 34 -8.28 -5.97 2.45
C ASN A 34 -7.18 -7.00 2.11
N ARG A 35 -7.47 -7.91 1.18
CA ARG A 35 -6.48 -8.89 0.69
C ARG A 35 -5.29 -8.20 0.01
N ALA A 36 -5.56 -7.28 -0.92
CA ALA A 36 -4.50 -6.57 -1.63
C ALA A 36 -3.67 -5.67 -0.70
N TRP A 37 -4.28 -5.16 0.37
CA TRP A 37 -3.58 -4.45 1.44
C TRP A 37 -2.63 -5.37 2.19
N GLY A 38 -3.09 -6.56 2.62
CA GLY A 38 -2.24 -7.54 3.29
C GLY A 38 -1.05 -7.98 2.42
N ASP A 39 -1.26 -8.14 1.11
CA ASP A 39 -0.18 -8.41 0.16
C ASP A 39 0.84 -7.26 0.15
N LEU A 40 0.40 -6.01 0.06
CA LEU A 40 1.28 -4.83 0.08
C LEU A 40 2.04 -4.71 1.41
N GLU A 41 1.34 -4.86 2.53
CA GLU A 41 1.92 -4.82 3.88
C GLU A 41 3.00 -5.90 4.05
N SER A 42 2.76 -7.11 3.56
CA SER A 42 3.77 -8.19 3.62
C SER A 42 5.09 -7.83 2.92
N GLN A 43 5.02 -7.12 1.78
CA GLN A 43 6.22 -6.70 1.06
C GLN A 43 6.93 -5.53 1.76
N LEU A 44 6.17 -4.61 2.35
CA LEU A 44 6.72 -3.51 3.16
C LEU A 44 7.42 -4.05 4.41
N GLN A 45 6.82 -5.04 5.07
CA GLN A 45 7.42 -5.73 6.22
C GLN A 45 8.70 -6.46 5.80
N ARG A 46 8.67 -7.21 4.69
CA ARG A 46 9.85 -7.89 4.15
C ARG A 46 11.02 -6.93 3.94
N ARG A 47 10.76 -5.73 3.41
CA ARG A 47 11.78 -4.68 3.25
C ARG A 47 12.38 -4.28 4.59
N ALA A 48 11.55 -4.01 5.60
CA ALA A 48 12.01 -3.67 6.94
C ALA A 48 12.80 -4.82 7.60
N ASP A 49 12.47 -6.07 7.32
CA ASP A 49 13.16 -7.26 7.86
C ASP A 49 14.55 -7.49 7.25
N LEU A 50 14.81 -6.98 6.05
CA LEU A 50 16.14 -7.05 5.42
C LEU A 50 17.13 -6.02 6.00
N VAL A 51 16.63 -4.92 6.56
CA VAL A 51 17.46 -3.80 7.04
C VAL A 51 18.47 -4.21 8.11
N PRO A 52 18.16 -5.02 9.14
CA PRO A 52 19.16 -5.42 10.14
C PRO A 52 20.36 -6.15 9.53
N ASN A 53 20.11 -7.05 8.57
CA ASN A 53 21.18 -7.79 7.87
C ASN A 53 22.03 -6.87 6.99
N LEU A 54 21.39 -5.91 6.31
CA LEU A 54 22.07 -4.87 5.55
C LEU A 54 22.97 -4.01 6.44
N VAL A 55 22.44 -3.51 7.56
CA VAL A 55 23.18 -2.70 8.53
C VAL A 55 24.34 -3.49 9.13
N ALA A 56 24.15 -4.76 9.47
CA ALA A 56 25.23 -5.62 9.97
C ALA A 56 26.36 -5.81 8.95
N THR A 57 26.00 -6.03 7.68
CA THR A 57 26.97 -6.20 6.58
C THR A 57 27.77 -4.92 6.34
N VAL A 58 27.11 -3.76 6.31
CA VAL A 58 27.76 -2.46 6.10
C VAL A 58 28.63 -2.06 7.29
N LYS A 59 28.20 -2.36 8.53
CA LYS A 59 29.03 -2.14 9.74
C LYS A 59 30.35 -2.93 9.73
N GLY A 60 30.43 -4.01 8.97
CA GLY A 60 31.66 -4.79 8.81
C GLY A 60 32.75 -4.06 8.01
N ALA A 61 32.40 -3.04 7.22
CA ALA A 61 33.38 -2.19 6.56
C ALA A 61 33.92 -1.14 7.56
N ALA A 62 35.24 -1.19 7.78
CA ALA A 62 35.91 -0.23 8.63
C ALA A 62 35.71 1.19 8.07
N ASN A 63 35.26 2.12 8.93
CA ASN A 63 35.06 3.55 8.64
C ASN A 63 33.82 3.92 7.80
N PHE A 64 32.79 3.07 7.72
CA PHE A 64 31.52 3.49 7.11
C PHE A 64 30.84 4.62 7.92
N GLU A 65 30.16 5.54 7.23
CA GLU A 65 29.47 6.70 7.81
C GLU A 65 28.40 6.29 8.84
N LYS A 66 28.68 6.52 10.13
CA LYS A 66 27.76 6.19 11.25
C LYS A 66 26.42 6.92 11.17
N GLU A 67 26.42 8.15 10.68
CA GLU A 67 25.22 8.96 10.51
C GLU A 67 24.25 8.31 9.51
N THR A 68 24.77 7.87 8.36
CA THR A 68 23.99 7.18 7.32
C THR A 68 23.36 5.88 7.84
N LEU A 69 24.10 5.08 8.62
CA LEU A 69 23.55 3.87 9.23
C LEU A 69 22.51 4.15 10.31
N THR A 70 22.72 5.18 11.13
CA THR A 70 21.75 5.61 12.14
C THR A 70 20.44 6.03 11.48
N ALA A 71 20.50 6.83 10.41
CA ALA A 71 19.33 7.26 9.66
C ALA A 71 18.52 6.10 9.06
N VAL A 72 19.19 5.02 8.62
CA VAL A 72 18.52 3.80 8.11
C VAL A 72 17.82 3.04 9.24
N VAL A 73 18.47 2.90 10.40
CA VAL A 73 17.89 2.23 11.57
C VAL A 73 16.67 2.98 12.10
N GLU A 74 16.77 4.31 12.22
CA GLU A 74 15.66 5.17 12.66
C GLU A 74 14.50 5.14 11.67
N ALA A 75 14.78 5.26 10.36
CA ALA A 75 13.75 5.20 9.33
C ALA A 75 13.04 3.84 9.32
N ARG A 76 13.76 2.74 9.54
CA ARG A 76 13.16 1.41 9.73
C ARG A 76 12.25 1.38 10.95
N ALA A 77 12.73 1.84 12.10
CA ALA A 77 11.96 1.84 13.34
C ALA A 77 10.65 2.62 13.17
N LYS A 78 10.70 3.79 12.53
CA LYS A 78 9.53 4.60 12.21
C LYS A 78 8.59 3.92 11.20
N ALA A 79 9.12 3.30 10.16
CA ALA A 79 8.32 2.55 9.18
C ALA A 79 7.56 1.37 9.81
N THR A 80 8.15 0.71 10.81
CA THR A 80 7.52 -0.42 11.53
C THR A 80 6.62 -0.01 12.70
N SER A 81 6.76 1.21 13.21
CA SER A 81 5.94 1.69 14.35
C SER A 81 4.59 2.22 13.91
N VAL A 82 4.46 2.68 12.66
CA VAL A 82 3.17 3.09 12.10
C VAL A 82 2.47 1.85 11.54
N GLN A 83 1.38 1.44 12.18
CA GLN A 83 0.54 0.33 11.74
C GLN A 83 -0.80 0.88 11.22
N LEU A 84 -1.36 0.20 10.22
CA LEU A 84 -2.62 0.56 9.59
C LEU A 84 -3.50 -0.68 9.53
N THR A 85 -4.64 -0.62 10.22
CA THR A 85 -5.65 -1.68 10.12
C THR A 85 -6.52 -1.47 8.87
N PRO A 86 -7.19 -2.51 8.36
CA PRO A 86 -8.09 -2.39 7.21
C PRO A 86 -9.20 -1.31 7.36
N GLU A 87 -9.63 -1.03 8.58
CA GLU A 87 -10.62 0.00 8.89
C GLU A 87 -10.06 1.42 8.66
N MET A 88 -8.77 1.60 9.00
CA MET A 88 -8.04 2.87 8.87
C MET A 88 -7.66 3.19 7.43
N LEU A 89 -7.85 2.27 6.48
CA LEU A 89 -7.64 2.53 5.04
C LEU A 89 -8.59 3.59 4.49
N SER A 90 -9.66 3.93 5.21
CA SER A 90 -10.56 5.04 4.88
C SER A 90 -10.18 6.37 5.54
N ASP A 91 -9.09 6.41 6.32
CA ASP A 91 -8.57 7.60 7.00
C ASP A 91 -7.39 8.20 6.19
N PRO A 92 -7.58 9.39 5.57
CA PRO A 92 -6.53 10.04 4.80
C PRO A 92 -5.30 10.41 5.64
N GLU A 93 -5.47 10.78 6.91
CA GLU A 93 -4.37 11.18 7.77
C GLU A 93 -3.52 9.97 8.17
N ALA A 94 -4.18 8.87 8.58
CA ALA A 94 -3.50 7.62 8.89
C ALA A 94 -2.73 7.07 7.68
N MET A 95 -3.38 7.06 6.51
CA MET A 95 -2.74 6.65 5.25
C MET A 95 -1.57 7.56 4.86
N ASN A 96 -1.66 8.86 5.11
CA ASN A 96 -0.57 9.77 4.84
C ASN A 96 0.64 9.54 5.76
N LYS A 97 0.39 9.37 7.07
CA LYS A 97 1.44 9.09 8.07
C LYS A 97 2.18 7.79 7.73
N PHE A 98 1.46 6.73 7.40
CA PHE A 98 2.07 5.46 7.02
C PHE A 98 2.89 5.56 5.75
N ARG A 99 2.35 6.19 4.69
CA ARG A 99 3.08 6.38 3.43
C ARG A 99 4.36 7.18 3.62
N SER A 100 4.30 8.25 4.41
CA SER A 100 5.47 9.07 4.73
C SER A 100 6.56 8.25 5.44
N ALA A 101 6.19 7.47 6.46
CA ALA A 101 7.15 6.59 7.14
C ALA A 101 7.78 5.54 6.20
N GLN A 102 6.96 4.95 5.30
CA GLN A 102 7.46 4.01 4.28
C GLN A 102 8.34 4.69 3.21
N GLY A 103 8.05 5.96 2.87
CA GLY A 103 8.84 6.77 1.95
C GLY A 103 10.21 7.14 2.52
N GLU A 104 10.26 7.53 3.80
CA GLU A 104 11.50 7.82 4.52
C GLU A 104 12.44 6.61 4.55
N LEU A 105 11.93 5.40 4.79
CA LEU A 105 12.74 4.18 4.73
C LEU A 105 13.32 3.96 3.32
N SER A 106 12.51 4.09 2.28
CA SER A 106 12.97 3.96 0.89
C SER A 106 14.06 4.99 0.57
N SER A 107 13.86 6.24 0.99
CA SER A 107 14.82 7.34 0.80
C SER A 107 16.14 7.09 1.53
N SER A 108 16.10 6.62 2.78
CA SER A 108 17.30 6.27 3.55
C SER A 108 18.06 5.09 2.94
N LEU A 109 17.35 4.07 2.43
CA LEU A 109 17.98 2.96 1.72
C LEU A 109 18.66 3.43 0.43
N SER A 110 18.02 4.29 -0.36
CA SER A 110 18.64 4.87 -1.57
C SER A 110 19.91 5.67 -1.24
N ARG A 111 19.89 6.49 -0.19
CA ARG A 111 21.09 7.21 0.27
C ARG A 111 22.20 6.27 0.70
N LEU A 112 21.86 5.19 1.43
CA LEU A 112 22.83 4.16 1.83
C LEU A 112 23.50 3.53 0.59
N LEU A 113 22.72 3.14 -0.42
CA LEU A 113 23.25 2.54 -1.65
C LEU A 113 24.21 3.50 -2.38
N VAL A 114 23.87 4.79 -2.46
CA VAL A 114 24.76 5.80 -3.04
C VAL A 114 26.04 5.99 -2.21
N ALA A 115 25.94 5.99 -0.88
CA ALA A 115 27.10 6.12 0.00
C ALA A 115 28.06 4.92 -0.16
N VAL A 116 27.53 3.70 -0.32
CA VAL A 116 28.33 2.48 -0.53
C VAL A 116 29.17 2.52 -1.80
N GLU A 117 28.82 3.33 -2.80
CA GLU A 117 29.63 3.46 -4.02
C GLU A 117 31.07 3.94 -3.74
N ARG A 118 31.29 4.61 -2.61
CA ARG A 118 32.61 5.11 -2.17
C ARG A 118 33.46 4.06 -1.47
N TYR A 119 32.93 2.85 -1.24
CA TYR A 119 33.52 1.79 -0.43
C TYR A 119 33.68 0.51 -1.29
N PRO A 120 34.78 0.36 -2.05
CA PRO A 120 34.99 -0.76 -2.97
C PRO A 120 34.89 -2.14 -2.32
N GLU A 121 35.29 -2.26 -1.06
CA GLU A 121 35.21 -3.50 -0.29
C GLU A 121 33.77 -3.95 -0.03
N LEU A 122 32.82 -3.01 0.15
CA LEU A 122 31.40 -3.33 0.26
C LEU A 122 30.81 -3.71 -1.09
N LYS A 123 31.22 -3.03 -2.17
CA LYS A 123 30.81 -3.38 -3.55
C LYS A 123 31.25 -4.79 -3.95
N ALA A 124 32.42 -5.20 -3.48
CA ALA A 124 32.96 -6.54 -3.72
C ALA A 124 32.36 -7.60 -2.78
N ASN A 125 31.70 -7.20 -1.69
CA ASN A 125 31.14 -8.13 -0.71
C ASN A 125 29.91 -8.86 -1.28
N GLN A 126 30.01 -10.19 -1.38
CA GLN A 126 28.93 -11.02 -1.91
C GLN A 126 27.63 -10.88 -1.12
N ASN A 127 27.69 -10.89 0.21
CA ASN A 127 26.51 -10.76 1.06
C ASN A 127 25.81 -9.41 0.86
N PHE A 128 26.58 -8.34 0.65
CA PHE A 128 26.02 -7.01 0.37
C PHE A 128 25.28 -6.99 -0.97
N ARG A 129 25.91 -7.53 -2.03
CA ARG A 129 25.27 -7.64 -3.36
C ARG A 129 23.99 -8.48 -3.32
N ASP A 130 24.00 -9.59 -2.59
CA ASP A 130 22.82 -10.43 -2.43
C ASP A 130 21.68 -9.69 -1.72
N LEU A 131 21.99 -8.92 -0.66
CA LEU A 131 21.02 -8.08 0.03
C LEU A 131 20.49 -6.94 -0.85
N GLN A 132 21.35 -6.32 -1.66
CA GLN A 132 20.94 -5.31 -2.64
C GLN A 132 19.93 -5.89 -3.65
N ASN A 133 20.23 -7.07 -4.20
CA ASN A 133 19.32 -7.79 -5.10
C ASN A 133 17.99 -8.14 -4.44
N GLN A 134 18.01 -8.55 -3.16
CA GLN A 134 16.79 -8.83 -2.40
C GLN A 134 15.95 -7.57 -2.16
N LEU A 135 16.60 -6.43 -1.85
CA LEU A 135 15.93 -5.15 -1.67
C LEU A 135 15.30 -4.66 -2.97
N GLU A 136 16.04 -4.71 -4.09
CA GLU A 136 15.51 -4.39 -5.42
C GLU A 136 14.32 -5.27 -5.78
N GLY A 137 14.46 -6.59 -5.60
CA GLY A 137 13.36 -7.53 -5.81
C GLY A 137 12.14 -7.22 -4.93
N THR A 138 12.37 -6.74 -3.70
CA THR A 138 11.29 -6.33 -2.78
C THR A 138 10.64 -5.03 -3.24
N GLU A 139 11.39 -4.03 -3.68
CA GLU A 139 10.84 -2.77 -4.22
C GLU A 139 10.01 -2.99 -5.48
N ASN A 140 10.47 -3.89 -6.38
CA ASN A 140 9.69 -4.30 -7.55
C ASN A 140 8.36 -4.95 -7.15
N ARG A 141 8.36 -5.84 -6.15
CA ARG A 141 7.14 -6.45 -5.62
C ARG A 141 6.23 -5.45 -4.92
N ILE A 142 6.78 -4.49 -4.17
CA ILE A 142 6.03 -3.38 -3.57
C ILE A 142 5.33 -2.56 -4.66
N SER A 143 6.02 -2.25 -5.76
CA SER A 143 5.45 -1.51 -6.90
C SER A 143 4.24 -2.24 -7.48
N VAL A 144 4.37 -3.55 -7.76
CA VAL A 144 3.28 -4.38 -8.28
C VAL A 144 2.13 -4.51 -7.27
N ALA A 145 2.43 -4.77 -5.99
CA ALA A 145 1.43 -4.88 -4.93
C ALA A 145 0.66 -3.56 -4.74
N ARG A 146 1.35 -2.42 -4.83
CA ARG A 146 0.73 -1.09 -4.79
C ARG A 146 -0.24 -0.88 -5.96
N GLN A 147 0.14 -1.27 -7.17
CA GLN A 147 -0.76 -1.19 -8.33
C GLN A 147 -2.01 -2.05 -8.11
N ARG A 148 -1.84 -3.30 -7.65
CA ARG A 148 -2.96 -4.20 -7.35
C ARG A 148 -3.89 -3.65 -6.27
N TYR A 149 -3.32 -3.13 -5.18
CA TYR A 149 -4.07 -2.45 -4.12
C TYR A 149 -4.87 -1.27 -4.68
N ASN A 150 -4.23 -0.39 -5.45
CA ASN A 150 -4.90 0.78 -6.03
C ASN A 150 -6.02 0.38 -7.01
N SER A 151 -5.83 -0.66 -7.83
CA SER A 151 -6.89 -1.17 -8.71
C SER A 151 -8.06 -1.79 -7.94
N ALA A 152 -7.80 -2.48 -6.83
CA ALA A 152 -8.85 -2.98 -5.94
C ALA A 152 -9.63 -1.83 -5.29
N VAL A 153 -8.91 -0.80 -4.81
CA VAL A 153 -9.50 0.42 -4.24
C VAL A 153 -10.35 1.15 -5.27
N GLU A 154 -9.88 1.28 -6.51
CA GLU A 154 -10.65 1.89 -7.60
C GLU A 154 -11.96 1.15 -7.84
N THR A 155 -11.89 -0.17 -7.98
CA THR A 155 -13.07 -1.03 -8.19
C THR A 155 -14.06 -0.91 -7.03
N PHE A 156 -13.57 -0.97 -5.80
CA PHE A 156 -14.38 -0.82 -4.60
C PHE A 156 -15.04 0.56 -4.53
N ASN A 157 -14.26 1.63 -4.61
CA ASN A 157 -14.75 3.01 -4.55
C ASN A 157 -15.76 3.32 -5.68
N PHE A 158 -15.53 2.80 -6.89
CA PHE A 158 -16.49 2.89 -7.98
C PHE A 158 -17.79 2.16 -7.65
N SER A 159 -17.70 0.94 -7.10
CA SER A 159 -18.86 0.14 -6.73
C SER A 159 -19.73 0.79 -5.65
N LEU A 160 -19.15 1.63 -4.77
CA LEU A 160 -19.91 2.43 -3.79
C LEU A 160 -20.66 3.60 -4.43
N ARG A 161 -20.17 4.13 -5.55
CA ARG A 161 -20.71 5.35 -6.19
C ARG A 161 -21.71 5.07 -7.30
N LYS A 162 -21.65 3.89 -7.91
CA LYS A 162 -22.52 3.50 -9.03
C LYS A 162 -23.97 3.31 -8.57
N PHE A 163 -24.94 3.74 -9.36
CA PHE A 163 -26.35 3.42 -9.15
C PHE A 163 -26.66 1.98 -9.62
N PRO A 164 -27.45 1.16 -8.88
CA PRO A 164 -28.18 1.48 -7.65
C PRO A 164 -27.39 1.32 -6.34
N ASN A 165 -26.16 0.79 -6.38
CA ASN A 165 -25.34 0.47 -5.20
C ASN A 165 -25.15 1.64 -4.23
N SER A 166 -25.04 2.88 -4.71
CA SER A 166 -24.87 4.06 -3.86
C SER A 166 -26.02 4.30 -2.88
N VAL A 167 -27.25 3.93 -3.27
CA VAL A 167 -28.44 3.97 -2.40
C VAL A 167 -28.38 2.85 -1.37
N THR A 168 -28.03 1.64 -1.81
CA THR A 168 -27.86 0.49 -0.91
C THR A 168 -26.76 0.73 0.11
N ASN A 169 -25.65 1.33 -0.31
CA ASN A 169 -24.56 1.68 0.59
C ASN A 169 -24.97 2.78 1.59
N SER A 170 -25.65 3.85 1.14
CA SER A 170 -26.03 4.94 2.05
C SER A 170 -27.05 4.53 3.11
N VAL A 171 -27.96 3.61 2.77
CA VAL A 171 -29.04 3.18 3.67
C VAL A 171 -28.63 1.99 4.54
N ILE A 172 -27.95 0.98 3.98
CA ILE A 172 -27.74 -0.32 4.64
C ILE A 172 -26.29 -0.49 5.11
N LEU A 173 -25.33 -0.50 4.18
CA LEU A 173 -23.96 -0.94 4.49
C LEU A 173 -23.06 0.13 5.11
N LYS A 174 -23.25 1.40 4.74
CA LYS A 174 -22.48 2.56 5.19
C LYS A 174 -20.96 2.40 5.03
N LEU A 175 -20.52 1.69 4.00
CA LEU A 175 -19.10 1.52 3.70
C LEU A 175 -18.50 2.85 3.27
N LYS A 176 -17.26 3.09 3.70
CA LYS A 176 -16.47 4.27 3.34
C LYS A 176 -15.52 3.93 2.21
N SER A 177 -15.34 4.88 1.29
CA SER A 177 -14.27 4.79 0.29
C SER A 177 -12.92 4.59 0.97
N LYS A 178 -12.05 3.80 0.33
CA LYS A 178 -10.68 3.57 0.81
C LYS A 178 -9.73 4.52 0.07
N GLU A 179 -8.64 4.88 0.73
CA GLU A 179 -7.60 5.74 0.19
C GLU A 179 -6.62 4.96 -0.68
N TYR A 180 -6.19 5.59 -1.77
CA TYR A 180 -5.16 5.05 -2.63
C TYR A 180 -3.78 5.14 -1.96
N PHE A 181 -2.94 4.14 -2.21
CA PHE A 181 -1.52 4.22 -1.89
C PHE A 181 -0.80 4.98 -3.02
N LYS A 182 -0.86 6.31 -2.96
CA LYS A 182 -0.21 7.17 -3.96
C LYS A 182 1.29 7.23 -3.72
N ALA A 183 2.07 7.42 -4.78
CA ALA A 183 3.49 7.72 -4.69
C ALA A 183 3.71 8.98 -3.83
N ASP A 184 4.87 9.04 -3.18
CA ASP A 184 5.29 10.20 -2.40
C ASP A 184 5.33 11.45 -3.30
N GLU A 185 4.88 12.59 -2.80
CA GLU A 185 4.95 13.84 -3.57
C GLU A 185 6.39 14.25 -3.83
N ALA A 186 7.34 13.85 -2.98
CA ALA A 186 8.76 14.03 -3.19
C ALA A 186 9.28 13.33 -4.46
N ALA A 187 8.63 12.26 -4.92
CA ALA A 187 8.98 11.59 -6.17
C ALA A 187 8.54 12.36 -7.44
N LYS A 188 7.68 13.39 -7.29
CA LYS A 188 7.26 14.26 -8.41
C LYS A 188 8.32 15.32 -8.76
N ALA A 189 9.29 15.56 -7.88
CA ALA A 189 10.42 16.43 -8.18
C ALA A 189 11.37 15.67 -9.13
N VAL A 190 11.13 15.79 -10.43
CA VAL A 190 12.01 15.23 -11.46
C VAL A 190 13.41 15.84 -11.27
N PRO A 191 14.47 15.04 -11.08
CA PRO A 191 15.82 15.56 -11.01
C PRO A 191 16.15 16.26 -12.33
N GLN A 192 16.43 17.56 -12.29
CA GLN A 192 16.97 18.25 -13.46
C GLN A 192 18.43 17.82 -13.64
N VAL A 193 18.65 16.89 -14.57
CA VAL A 193 20.00 16.55 -15.03
C VAL A 193 20.50 17.73 -15.83
N LYS A 194 21.36 18.54 -15.20
CA LYS A 194 22.17 19.53 -15.90
C LYS A 194 23.45 18.83 -16.36
N PHE A 195 23.64 18.76 -17.68
CA PHE A 195 24.93 18.44 -18.29
C PHE A 195 25.89 19.63 -18.11
#